data_AF-A0A1E4SIE3-F1
#
_entry.id   AF-A0A1E4SIE3-F1
#
_cell.length_a   1.000
_cell.length_b   1.000
_cell.length_c   1.000
_cell.angle_alpha   90.00
_cell.angle_beta   90.00
_cell.angle_gamma   90.00
#
_symmetry.space_group_name_H-M   'P 1'
#
loop_
_entity.id
_entity.type
_entity.pdbx_description
1 polymer ?
#
loop_
_entity_poly.entity_id
_entity_poly.type
_entity_poly.pdbx_seq_one_letter_code
_entity_poly.pdbx_strand_id
1 'polypeptide(L)' 'SSSSSSNSKNLSHVPCKFYKQGICQAGSSCPFSHNLDGTLAADKLPCKYFQKGNCKFGLKCALAHFLPD' A
#
# COMPACT_ATOMS: atom_id res chain seq x y z
N SER A 1 -27.98 -5.26 -3.49
CA SER A 1 -27.48 -5.99 -4.67
C SER A 1 -26.22 -5.29 -5.15
N SER A 2 -25.06 -5.94 -5.17
CA SER A 2 -24.06 -5.67 -6.20
C SER A 2 -23.11 -6.87 -6.29
N SER A 3 -23.51 -7.79 -7.17
CA SER A 3 -22.63 -8.82 -7.70
C SER A 3 -21.64 -8.14 -8.65
N SER A 4 -20.36 -8.46 -8.55
CA SER A 4 -19.49 -8.41 -9.73
C SER A 4 -18.42 -9.48 -9.60
N SER A 5 -18.84 -10.71 -9.90
CA SER A 5 -17.92 -11.79 -10.22
C SER A 5 -17.39 -11.53 -11.64
N SER A 6 -16.26 -10.85 -11.75
CA SER A 6 -15.50 -10.74 -12.99
C SER A 6 -14.27 -11.64 -12.90
N ASN A 7 -14.35 -12.82 -13.51
CA ASN A 7 -13.24 -13.75 -13.64
C ASN A 7 -12.30 -13.31 -14.78
N SER A 8 -11.73 -12.12 -14.65
CA SER A 8 -10.65 -11.65 -15.52
C SER A 8 -9.34 -11.99 -14.84
N LYS A 9 -8.53 -12.85 -15.46
CA LYS A 9 -7.19 -13.23 -14.96
C LYS A 9 -6.21 -12.07 -15.07
N ASN A 10 -6.46 -10.99 -14.34
CA ASN A 10 -5.59 -9.83 -14.29
C ASN A 10 -4.41 -10.16 -13.36
N LEU A 11 -3.20 -10.18 -13.91
CA LEU A 11 -1.96 -10.44 -13.16
C LEU A 11 -1.51 -9.23 -12.34
N SER A 12 -2.38 -8.21 -12.17
CA SER A 12 -2.14 -7.03 -11.33
C SER A 12 -1.98 -7.33 -9.85
N HIS A 13 -2.29 -8.56 -9.41
CA HIS A 13 -1.96 -9.03 -8.06
C HIS A 13 -0.53 -9.55 -7.95
N VAL A 14 0.10 -9.90 -9.07
CA VAL A 14 1.48 -10.40 -9.14
C VAL A 14 2.43 -9.21 -9.31
N PRO A 15 3.41 -9.00 -8.43
CA PRO A 15 4.34 -7.87 -8.53
C PRO A 15 5.26 -8.00 -9.74
N CYS A 16 5.45 -6.90 -10.46
CA CYS A 16 6.32 -6.87 -11.63
C CYS A 16 7.80 -6.89 -11.23
N LYS A 17 8.50 -7.98 -11.57
CA LYS A 17 9.95 -8.13 -11.30
C LYS A 17 10.81 -7.06 -12.00
N PHE A 18 10.41 -6.63 -13.20
CA PHE A 18 11.14 -5.63 -13.99
C PHE A 18 10.94 -4.23 -13.42
N TYR A 19 9.73 -3.93 -12.94
CA TYR A 19 9.42 -2.62 -12.35
C TYR A 19 10.10 -2.48 -10.99
N LYS A 20 10.16 -3.56 -10.21
CA LYS A 20 10.97 -3.63 -8.98
C LYS A 20 12.45 -3.29 -9.23
N GLN A 21 12.98 -3.65 -10.40
CA GLN A 21 14.35 -3.33 -10.81
C GLN A 21 14.48 -1.96 -11.51
N GLY A 22 13.37 -1.26 -11.78
CA GLY A 22 13.37 0.01 -12.51
C GLY A 22 13.60 -0.10 -14.02
N ILE A 23 13.52 -1.32 -14.58
CA ILE A 23 13.76 -1.59 -16.01
C ILE A 23 12.49 -1.94 -16.79
N CYS A 24 11.31 -1.83 -16.17
CA CYS A 24 10.06 -2.13 -16.86
C CYS A 24 9.70 -1.02 -17.86
N GLN A 25 9.59 -1.39 -19.14
CA GLN A 25 9.18 -0.48 -20.21
C GLN A 25 7.65 -0.44 -20.43
N ALA A 26 6.89 -1.36 -19.82
CA ALA A 26 5.45 -1.49 -20.06
C ALA A 26 4.61 -0.38 -19.41
N GLY A 27 5.16 0.37 -18.45
CA GLY A 27 4.45 1.46 -17.77
C GLY A 27 3.08 1.02 -17.21
N SER A 28 2.02 1.76 -17.50
CA SER A 28 0.66 1.45 -17.04
C SER A 28 -0.04 0.32 -17.82
N SER A 29 0.53 -0.15 -18.94
CA SER A 29 0.02 -1.30 -19.70
C SER A 29 0.63 -2.62 -19.26
N CYS A 30 1.42 -2.63 -18.18
CA CYS A 30 2.00 -3.87 -17.67
C CYS A 30 0.90 -4.80 -17.13
N PRO A 31 0.88 -6.08 -17.54
CA PRO A 31 -0.07 -7.05 -16.96
C PRO A 31 0.21 -7.32 -15.48
N PHE A 32 1.41 -6.98 -14.99
CA PHE A 32 1.87 -7.18 -13.61
C PHE A 32 1.71 -5.89 -12.78
N SER A 33 1.63 -6.06 -11.45
CA SER A 33 1.48 -4.96 -10.50
C SER A 33 2.70 -4.04 -10.46
N HIS A 34 2.48 -2.74 -10.69
CA HIS A 34 3.43 -1.67 -10.47
C HIS A 34 3.21 -0.95 -9.14
N ASN A 35 2.60 -1.64 -8.17
CA ASN A 35 2.50 -1.15 -6.80
C ASN A 35 3.85 -1.40 -6.11
N LEU A 36 4.78 -0.44 -6.27
CA LEU A 36 6.05 -0.34 -5.52
C LEU A 36 5.83 0.00 -4.03
N ASP A 37 4.58 -0.06 -3.55
CA ASP A 37 4.19 0.00 -2.14
C ASP A 37 4.56 -1.31 -1.42
N GLY A 38 5.79 -1.77 -1.65
CA GLY A 38 6.53 -2.65 -0.76
C GLY A 38 7.14 -1.88 0.40
N THR A 39 6.79 -0.61 0.58
CA THR A 39 6.85 0.04 1.88
C THR A 39 5.80 -0.62 2.73
N LEU A 40 6.25 -1.63 3.48
CA LEU A 40 5.63 -2.11 4.72
C LEU A 40 4.74 -1.02 5.28
N ALA A 41 3.42 -1.22 5.16
CA ALA A 41 2.40 -0.25 5.53
C ALA A 41 2.31 -0.11 7.06
N ALA A 42 3.44 0.17 7.70
CA ALA A 42 3.52 0.80 8.99
C ALA A 42 2.78 2.16 8.95
N ASP A 43 2.72 2.79 7.76
CA ASP A 43 1.87 3.93 7.41
C ASP A 43 0.36 3.63 7.33
N LYS A 44 -0.09 2.36 7.30
CA LYS A 44 -1.53 2.05 7.41
C LYS A 44 -1.94 1.59 8.79
N LEU A 45 -1.03 1.07 9.60
CA LEU A 45 -1.38 0.59 10.93
C LEU A 45 -1.63 1.79 11.86
N PRO A 46 -2.88 2.01 12.32
CA PRO A 46 -3.17 3.09 13.25
C PRO A 46 -2.34 2.91 14.52
N CYS A 47 -1.68 3.98 14.94
CA CYS A 47 -0.93 3.97 16.17
C CYS A 47 -1.88 3.88 17.36
N LYS A 48 -2.01 2.68 17.96
CA LYS A 48 -2.86 2.46 19.15
C LYS A 48 -2.53 3.38 20.32
N TYR A 49 -1.28 3.83 20.44
CA TYR A 49 -0.83 4.73 21.49
C TYR A 49 -1.25 6.16 21.20
N PHE A 50 -1.18 6.61 19.94
CA PHE A 50 -1.62 7.93 19.53
C PHE A 50 -3.14 8.06 19.64
N GLN A 51 -3.88 7.02 19.24
CA GLN A 51 -5.34 6.95 19.45
C GLN A 51 -5.74 7.10 20.92
N LYS A 52 -4.88 6.69 21.85
CA LYS A 52 -5.08 6.87 23.30
C LYS A 52 -4.54 8.20 23.84
N GLY A 53 -3.73 8.92 23.08
CA GLY A 53 -3.02 10.13 23.53
C GLY A 53 -1.72 9.86 24.31
N ASN A 54 -1.18 8.64 24.26
CA ASN A 54 0.00 8.21 25.03
C ASN A 54 1.24 7.94 24.14
N CYS A 55 1.23 8.35 22.86
CA CYS A 55 2.37 8.10 21.98
C CYS A 55 3.55 9.02 22.29
N LYS A 56 4.65 8.46 22.80
CA LYS A 56 5.90 9.17 23.09
C LYS A 56 6.76 9.48 21.85
N PHE A 57 6.47 8.87 20.72
CA PHE A 57 7.29 8.96 19.50
C PHE A 57 6.95 10.18 18.63
N GLY A 58 5.77 10.78 18.82
CA GLY A 58 5.31 11.92 18.03
C GLY A 58 5.36 11.65 16.52
N LEU A 59 5.88 12.60 15.76
CA LEU A 59 6.01 12.52 14.30
C LEU A 59 7.01 11.44 13.83
N LYS A 60 7.87 10.93 14.72
CA LYS A 60 8.85 9.87 14.42
C LYS A 60 8.30 8.47 14.67
N CYS A 61 6.99 8.34 14.91
CA CYS A 61 6.39 7.04 15.16
C CYS A 61 6.43 6.19 13.90
N ALA A 62 6.74 4.90 14.07
CA ALA A 62 6.65 3.93 12.98
C ALA A 62 5.20 3.60 12.59
N LEU A 63 4.21 4.03 13.37
CA LEU A 63 2.78 3.77 13.14
C LEU A 63 2.06 5.07 12.72
N ALA A 64 0.95 4.94 12.01
CA ALA A 64 0.20 6.07 11.45
C ALA A 64 -0.50 6.91 12.54
N HIS A 65 -0.32 8.24 12.50
CA HIS A 65 -0.99 9.22 13.34
C HIS A 65 -2.02 9.99 12.49
N PHE A 66 -3.32 9.79 12.73
CA PHE A 66 -4.41 10.44 11.99
C PHE A 66 -4.99 11.60 12.83
N LEU A 67 -4.80 12.85 12.40
CA LEU A 67 -5.41 14.02 13.02
C LEU A 67 -6.81 14.25 12.41
N PRO A 68 -7.88 14.39 13.21
CA PRO A 68 -9.12 14.98 12.70
C PRO A 68 -8.87 16.47 12.42
N ASP A 69 -9.34 16.95 11.28
CA ASP A 69 -9.44 18.39 10.96
C ASP A 69 -10.39 19.10 11.93
#